data_AF-A0A978UMW7-F1
#
_entry.id   AF-A0A978UMW7-F1
#
_cell.length_a   1.000
_cell.length_b   1.000
_cell.length_c   1.000
_cell.angle_alpha   90.00
_cell.angle_beta   90.00
_cell.angle_gamma   90.00
#
_symmetry.space_group_name_H-M   'P 1'
#
loop_
_entity.id
_entity.type
_entity.pdbx_description
1 polymer ?
#
loop_
_entity_poly.entity_id
_entity_poly.type
_entity_poly.pdbx_seq_one_letter_code
_entity_poly.pdbx_strand_id
1 'polypeptide(L)'
;MRGIYSVAILNLKLTAARTMKDEKGFYYPHNLDFRGCAYSMDSYFNHLGSDLCRGILEFAVGHPLGKSGLRCLKIHLTNLYGGGVDKYSYDGRREITKNHIDDIFDSAD
;
A
#
# COMPACT_ATOMS: atom_id res chain seq x y z
N MET A 1 -24.84 4.09 -16.72
CA MET A 1 -23.74 3.56 -17.56
C MET A 1 -22.35 3.67 -16.92
N ARG A 2 -22.02 4.71 -16.11
CA ARG A 2 -20.69 4.85 -15.47
C ARG A 2 -20.34 3.82 -14.37
N GLY A 3 -21.33 3.20 -13.73
CA GLY A 3 -21.10 2.24 -12.63
C GLY A 3 -20.59 0.86 -13.04
N ILE A 4 -20.99 0.37 -14.23
CA ILE A 4 -20.65 -1.00 -14.68
C ILE A 4 -19.18 -1.11 -15.10
N TYR A 5 -18.64 -0.07 -15.75
CA TYR A 5 -17.23 -0.02 -16.15
C TYR A 5 -16.27 0.00 -14.95
N SER A 6 -16.67 0.64 -13.85
CA SER A 6 -15.90 0.66 -12.59
C SER A 6 -15.70 -0.76 -12.01
N VAL A 7 -16.77 -1.55 -11.99
CA VAL A 7 -16.75 -2.93 -11.47
C VAL A 7 -15.91 -3.85 -12.37
N ALA A 8 -15.99 -3.67 -13.69
CA ALA A 8 -15.17 -4.45 -14.63
C ALA A 8 -13.67 -4.22 -14.42
N ILE A 9 -13.24 -2.98 -14.21
CA ILE A 9 -11.83 -2.64 -13.95
C ILE A 9 -11.36 -3.22 -12.60
N LEU A 10 -12.21 -3.17 -11.58
CA LEU A 10 -11.92 -3.80 -10.29
C LEU A 10 -11.69 -5.31 -10.44
N ASN A 11 -12.53 -6.00 -11.21
CA ASN A 11 -12.37 -7.42 -11.47
C ASN A 11 -11.07 -7.76 -12.21
N LEU A 12 -10.63 -6.92 -13.16
CA LEU A 12 -9.34 -7.11 -13.83
C LEU A 12 -8.16 -7.04 -12.85
N LYS A 13 -8.18 -6.06 -11.94
CA LYS A 13 -7.16 -5.91 -10.89
C LYS A 13 -7.07 -7.12 -9.98
N LEU A 14 -8.23 -7.57 -9.47
CA LEU A 14 -8.29 -8.72 -8.58
C LEU A 14 -7.92 -10.03 -9.29
N THR A 15 -8.30 -10.18 -10.57
CA THR A 15 -7.90 -11.34 -11.37
C THR A 15 -6.40 -11.38 -11.55
N ALA A 16 -5.76 -10.26 -11.92
CA ALA A 16 -4.31 -10.18 -12.04
C ALA A 16 -3.62 -10.51 -10.71
N ALA A 17 -4.09 -9.93 -9.60
CA ALA A 17 -3.54 -10.21 -8.27
C ALA A 17 -3.65 -11.71 -7.90
N ARG A 18 -4.79 -12.36 -8.21
CA ARG A 18 -4.99 -13.79 -7.96
C ARG A 18 -4.05 -14.66 -8.77
N THR A 19 -3.82 -14.33 -10.04
CA THR A 19 -2.87 -15.07 -10.89
C THR A 19 -1.45 -15.01 -10.34
N MET A 20 -1.05 -13.87 -9.75
CA MET A 20 0.30 -13.68 -9.21
C MET A 20 0.45 -14.16 -7.75
N LYS A 21 -0.63 -14.59 -7.09
CA LYS A 21 -0.65 -14.86 -5.64
C LYS A 21 0.34 -15.94 -5.22
N ASP A 22 0.47 -16.99 -6.01
CA ASP A 22 1.29 -18.16 -5.67
C ASP A 22 2.72 -18.05 -6.21
N GLU A 23 3.05 -16.96 -6.90
CA GLU A 23 4.41 -16.66 -7.35
C GLU A 23 5.27 -16.18 -6.19
N LYS A 24 6.57 -16.55 -6.19
CA LYS A 24 7.51 -16.09 -5.16
C LYS A 24 7.73 -14.58 -5.17
N GLY A 25 7.46 -13.93 -6.30
CA GLY A 25 7.65 -12.52 -6.52
C GLY A 25 7.69 -12.21 -8.02
N PHE A 26 7.45 -10.95 -8.36
CA PHE A 26 7.44 -10.47 -9.75
C PHE A 26 7.94 -9.03 -9.81
N TYR A 27 8.19 -8.56 -11.03
CA TYR A 27 8.78 -7.26 -11.29
C TYR A 27 7.84 -6.36 -12.11
N TYR A 28 7.86 -5.07 -11.81
CA TYR A 28 7.23 -4.05 -12.65
C TYR A 28 8.29 -3.39 -13.53
N PRO A 29 8.28 -3.63 -14.85
CA PRO A 29 9.12 -2.86 -15.75
C PRO A 29 8.54 -1.43 -15.89
N HIS A 30 9.42 -0.42 -15.92
CA HIS A 30 9.03 0.99 -15.92
C HIS A 30 9.38 1.69 -17.23
N ASN A 31 8.54 2.64 -17.61
CA ASN A 31 8.79 3.58 -18.72
C ASN A 31 8.83 5.02 -18.19
N LEU A 32 9.42 5.94 -18.95
CA LEU A 32 9.59 7.34 -18.56
C LEU A 32 8.71 8.28 -19.42
N ASP A 33 8.12 9.30 -18.80
CA ASP A 33 7.55 10.43 -19.55
C ASP A 33 8.63 11.41 -20.02
N PHE A 34 8.24 12.43 -20.79
CA PHE A 34 9.15 13.44 -21.33
C PHE A 34 9.87 14.29 -20.26
N ARG A 35 9.43 14.24 -18.99
CA ARG A 35 10.08 14.91 -17.85
C ARG A 35 10.96 13.96 -17.06
N GLY A 36 10.99 12.68 -17.42
CA GLY A 36 11.71 11.63 -16.72
C GLY A 36 10.94 11.00 -15.55
N CYS A 37 9.64 11.23 -15.39
CA CYS A 37 8.86 10.55 -14.36
C CYS A 37 8.66 9.07 -14.75
N ALA A 38 8.95 8.16 -13.82
CA ALA A 38 8.82 6.73 -14.05
C ALA A 38 7.42 6.21 -13.73
N TYR A 39 6.87 5.41 -14.63
CA TYR A 39 5.57 4.75 -14.49
C TYR A 39 5.71 3.26 -14.80
N SER A 40 4.99 2.41 -14.08
CA SER A 40 4.91 0.99 -14.43
C SER A 40 4.26 0.81 -15.80
N MET A 41 4.78 -0.09 -16.62
CA MET A 41 4.16 -0.41 -17.91
C MET A 41 2.84 -1.17 -17.76
N ASP A 42 2.64 -1.91 -16.66
CA ASP A 42 1.34 -2.52 -16.36
C ASP A 42 0.29 -1.44 -16.07
N SER A 43 -0.82 -1.47 -16.80
CA SER A 43 -1.87 -0.44 -16.76
C SER A 43 -2.98 -0.73 -15.75
N TYR A 44 -3.09 -1.95 -15.22
CA TYR A 44 -4.25 -2.38 -14.42
C TYR A 44 -3.88 -2.63 -12.97
N PHE A 45 -2.86 -3.44 -12.71
CA PHE A 45 -2.46 -3.86 -11.36
C PHE A 45 -1.00 -3.49 -11.12
N ASN A 46 -0.78 -2.33 -10.49
CA ASN A 46 0.54 -1.82 -10.14
C ASN A 46 0.51 -0.99 -8.84
N HIS A 47 1.69 -0.75 -8.29
CA HIS A 47 1.89 -0.03 -7.02
C HIS A 47 1.66 1.49 -7.12
N LEU A 48 1.53 2.07 -8.31
CA LEU A 48 1.19 3.49 -8.53
C LEU A 48 -0.33 3.71 -8.59
N GLY A 49 -1.11 2.63 -8.56
CA GLY A 49 -2.56 2.66 -8.70
C GLY A 49 -3.33 3.12 -7.45
N SER A 50 -4.61 2.75 -7.44
CA SER A 50 -5.54 2.99 -6.33
C SER A 50 -5.04 2.36 -5.03
N ASP A 51 -5.59 2.84 -3.91
CA ASP A 51 -5.29 2.32 -2.57
C ASP A 51 -5.41 0.79 -2.48
N LEU A 52 -6.47 0.22 -3.07
CA LEU A 52 -6.63 -1.22 -3.20
C LEU A 52 -5.43 -1.93 -3.84
N CYS A 53 -4.84 -1.38 -4.91
CA CYS A 53 -3.68 -2.01 -5.56
C CYS A 53 -2.46 -1.95 -4.64
N ARG A 54 -2.27 -0.83 -3.92
CA ARG A 54 -1.17 -0.64 -2.98
C ARG A 54 -1.29 -1.54 -1.76
N GLY A 55 -2.50 -1.76 -1.24
CA GLY A 55 -2.77 -2.64 -0.11
C GLY A 55 -2.65 -4.14 -0.42
N ILE A 56 -2.74 -4.54 -1.69
CA ILE A 56 -2.55 -5.94 -2.11
C ILE A 56 -1.06 -6.29 -2.27
N LEU A 57 -0.22 -5.31 -2.60
CA LEU A 57 1.19 -5.53 -2.95
C LEU A 57 2.09 -5.38 -1.72
N GLU A 58 3.02 -6.32 -1.57
CA GLU A 58 4.13 -6.23 -0.61
C GLU A 58 5.47 -6.50 -1.31
N PHE A 59 6.58 -6.12 -0.66
CA PHE A 59 7.89 -6.46 -1.18
C PHE A 59 8.14 -7.96 -1.06
N ALA A 60 8.50 -8.62 -2.18
CA ALA A 60 8.79 -10.06 -2.22
C ALA A 60 9.98 -10.47 -1.31
N VAL A 61 10.88 -9.53 -1.02
CA VAL A 61 12.03 -9.73 -0.13
C VAL A 61 11.77 -8.98 1.17
N GLY A 62 11.49 -9.75 2.23
CA GLY A 62 11.36 -9.21 3.58
C GLY A 62 12.70 -8.81 4.19
N HIS A 63 12.70 -7.79 5.04
CA HIS A 63 13.85 -7.35 5.81
C HIS A 63 13.52 -7.26 7.30
N PRO A 64 14.43 -7.67 8.22
CA PRO A 64 14.18 -7.57 9.64
C PRO A 64 14.05 -6.10 10.07
N LEU A 65 13.07 -5.81 10.94
CA LEU A 65 12.74 -4.43 11.35
C LEU A 65 13.90 -3.70 12.05
N GLY A 66 14.78 -4.42 12.74
CA GLY A 66 15.87 -3.81 13.51
C GLY A 66 15.37 -2.85 14.60
N LYS A 67 16.22 -1.89 14.99
CA LYS A 67 15.94 -0.99 16.13
C LYS A 67 14.83 0.04 15.85
N SER A 68 14.69 0.48 14.59
CA SER A 68 13.77 1.55 14.21
C SER A 68 12.57 1.09 13.40
N GLY A 69 12.58 -0.13 12.84
CA GLY A 69 11.54 -0.57 11.89
C GLY A 69 10.14 -0.58 12.50
N LEU A 70 9.99 -1.06 13.73
CA LEU A 70 8.69 -1.01 14.42
C LEU A 70 8.21 0.43 14.65
N ARG A 71 9.12 1.36 14.98
CA ARG A 71 8.78 2.79 15.11
C ARG A 71 8.32 3.35 13.77
N CYS A 72 9.01 3.04 12.68
CA CYS A 72 8.64 3.47 11.33
C CYS A 72 7.29 2.91 10.91
N LEU A 73 6.99 1.64 11.22
CA LEU A 73 5.72 1.01 10.88
C LEU A 73 4.54 1.66 11.61
N LYS A 74 4.68 2.00 12.89
CA LYS A 74 3.66 2.74 13.66
C LYS A 74 3.39 4.13 13.07
N ILE A 75 4.46 4.85 12.71
CA ILE A 75 4.35 6.16 12.06
C ILE A 75 3.68 6.01 10.69
N HIS A 76 4.02 4.98 9.91
CA HIS A 76 3.42 4.72 8.60
C HIS A 76 1.92 4.47 8.71
N LEU A 77 1.49 3.62 9.65
CA LEU A 77 0.06 3.36 9.90
C LEU A 77 -0.70 4.65 10.26
N THR A 78 -0.11 5.50 11.10
CA THR A 78 -0.69 6.80 11.46
C THR A 78 -0.76 7.75 10.26
N ASN A 79 0.24 7.75 9.37
CA ASN A 79 0.20 8.55 8.15
C ASN A 79 -0.93 8.10 7.21
N LEU A 80 -1.21 6.79 7.14
CA LEU A 80 -2.28 6.24 6.32
C LEU A 80 -3.68 6.55 6.88
N TYR A 81 -3.83 6.63 8.21
CA TYR A 81 -5.09 6.99 8.86
C TYR A 81 -5.63 8.36 8.39
N GLY A 82 -4.75 9.32 8.11
CA GLY A 82 -5.14 10.65 7.62
C GLY A 82 -5.81 11.53 8.70
N GLY A 83 -6.70 12.44 8.30
CA GLY A 83 -7.36 13.34 9.26
C GLY A 83 -6.44 14.41 9.88
N GLY A 84 -5.28 14.67 9.27
CA GLY A 84 -4.33 15.69 9.72
C GLY A 84 -3.34 15.20 10.78
N VAL A 85 -3.42 13.95 11.22
CA VAL A 85 -2.46 13.37 12.18
C VAL A 85 -1.05 13.21 11.59
N ASP A 86 -0.96 13.14 10.26
CA ASP A 86 0.28 13.16 9.48
C ASP A 86 1.05 14.49 9.61
N LYS A 87 0.48 15.50 10.26
CA LYS A 87 1.13 16.79 10.55
C LYS A 87 1.77 16.84 11.94
N TYR A 88 1.48 15.87 12.82
CA TYR A 88 2.12 15.82 14.13
C TYR A 88 3.59 15.41 14.05
N SER A 89 4.32 15.60 15.16
CA SER A 89 5.69 15.09 15.28
C SER A 89 5.71 13.56 15.17
N TYR A 90 6.86 13.00 14.80
CA TYR A 90 7.00 11.55 14.69
C TYR A 90 6.69 10.81 16.00
N ASP A 91 7.03 11.41 17.14
CA ASP A 91 6.69 10.82 18.43
C ASP A 91 5.19 10.97 18.73
N GLY A 92 4.56 12.09 18.38
CA GLY A 92 3.11 12.25 18.48
C GLY A 92 2.35 11.21 17.67
N ARG A 93 2.78 10.96 16.43
CA ARG A 93 2.20 9.90 15.58
C ARG A 93 2.34 8.51 16.21
N ARG A 94 3.50 8.22 16.79
CA ARG A 94 3.75 6.95 17.48
C ARG A 94 2.86 6.74 18.69
N GLU A 95 2.60 7.79 19.47
CA GLU A 95 1.71 7.69 20.63
C GLU A 95 0.25 7.48 20.21
N ILE A 96 -0.21 8.06 19.09
CA ILE A 96 -1.53 7.76 18.51
C ILE A 96 -1.65 6.26 18.23
N THR A 97 -0.67 5.65 17.55
CA THR A 97 -0.70 4.20 17.29
C THR A 97 -0.76 3.35 18.56
N LYS A 98 -0.10 3.79 19.65
CA LYS A 98 -0.14 3.06 20.92
C LYS A 98 -1.51 3.17 21.60
N ASN A 99 -2.17 4.33 21.50
CA ASN A 99 -3.46 4.56 22.12
C ASN A 99 -4.60 3.81 21.41
N HIS A 100 -4.39 3.41 20.15
CA HIS A 100 -5.35 2.67 19.33
C HIS A 100 -4.89 1.23 19.05
N ILE A 101 -4.05 0.65 19.93
CA ILE A 101 -3.47 -0.66 19.66
C ILE A 101 -4.56 -1.76 19.60
N ASP A 102 -5.59 -1.63 20.44
CA ASP A 102 -6.70 -2.58 20.48
C ASP A 102 -7.53 -2.51 19.19
N ASP A 103 -7.83 -1.30 18.71
CA ASP A 103 -8.54 -1.09 17.42
C ASP A 103 -7.76 -1.64 16.23
N ILE A 104 -6.42 -1.56 16.27
CA ILE A 104 -5.54 -2.08 15.22
C ILE A 104 -5.60 -3.61 15.17
N PHE A 105 -5.61 -4.26 16.34
CA PHE A 105 -5.73 -5.72 16.40
C PHE A 105 -7.14 -6.17 15.98
N ASP A 106 -8.20 -5.48 16.45
CA ASP A 106 -9.58 -5.75 16.04
C ASP A 106 -9.80 -5.61 14.52
N SER A 107 -9.11 -4.66 13.88
CA SER A 107 -9.20 -4.48 12.42
C SER A 107 -8.42 -5.52 11.61
N ALA A 108 -7.45 -6.20 12.22
CA ALA A 108 -6.56 -7.15 11.55
C ALA A 108 -7.02 -8.60 11.69
N ASP A 109 -7.74 -8.91 12.77
CA ASP A 109 -8.36 -10.22 13.05
C ASP A 109 -9.62 -10.48 12.20
#